data_AF-A0A972AC47-F1
#
_entry.id   AF-A0A972AC47-F1
#
_cell.length_a   1.000
_cell.length_b   1.000
_cell.length_c   1.000
_cell.angle_alpha   90.00
_cell.angle_beta   90.00
_cell.angle_gamma   90.00
#
_symmetry.space_group_name_H-M   'P 1'
#
loop_
_entity.id
_entity.type
_entity.pdbx_description
1 polymer ?
#
loop_
_entity_poly.entity_id
_entity_poly.type
_entity_poly.pdbx_seq_one_letter_code
_entity_poly.pdbx_strand_id
1 'polypeptide(L)'
;MSSSFGEKQKRALAGTLYGYKSMDYRLLLMKGACEEDFVRLTYVLEKDGFIDSVDVDIPKNSIIPSVTGIFSEGAQMQKEIADSFPVKFYVPENGEAGKKENSDDLIFELGPFHPLLQEPVFFSFSIRDDIVREVHAETGYNHRGVEALCIGEKVPHVLDMLERISSVNGFSIGLAFLHAVEKINDIAVPDKANYIRLVLNEMSFLRANLYRLSHITKCLGLLSDNSAIFRLITLFNEAASLIADDPQLKGILVPGGLNRDIDRETLLQVNVILQEMVHELSAIRDRWNAAPSIAERMSSVGKTGKNIARIMTGRATRSAGFAEDVRKLSRLPYYVLSYKTPVYSESSCFTRTMLIFDDSLLSLSLIDQAIEVLPKGDVKSFTGMRNKGELIVREPEAFGELVVYVSVDEGIVTDIKIRNSSSVNFSFISHILEGTELNELPLAISSLDLDFSGMEK
;
A
#
# COMPACT_ATOMS: atom_id res chain seq x y z
N MET A 1 19.62 -17.95 32.90
CA MET A 1 19.13 -16.63 33.36
C MET A 1 18.82 -15.84 32.09
N SER A 2 17.55 -15.64 31.73
CA SER A 2 17.23 -14.80 30.57
C SER A 2 17.66 -13.37 30.90
N SER A 3 18.63 -12.85 30.16
CA SER A 3 18.99 -11.44 30.25
C SER A 3 17.79 -10.63 29.77
N SER A 4 17.07 -9.97 30.67
CA SER A 4 15.99 -9.07 30.25
C SER A 4 16.58 -7.83 29.59
N PHE A 5 15.92 -7.30 28.56
CA PHE A 5 16.29 -6.03 27.95
C PHE A 5 16.18 -4.90 29.00
N GLY A 6 17.31 -4.39 29.47
CA GLY A 6 17.39 -3.54 30.66
C GLY A 6 16.84 -2.14 30.45
N GLU A 7 16.40 -1.47 31.52
CA GLU A 7 15.84 -0.10 31.46
C GLU A 7 16.76 0.93 30.80
N LYS A 8 18.08 0.80 30.99
CA LYS A 8 19.05 1.67 30.33
C LYS A 8 19.05 1.48 28.81
N GLN A 9 18.90 0.24 28.33
CA GLN A 9 18.85 -0.08 26.90
C GLN A 9 17.53 0.40 26.29
N LYS A 10 16.40 0.22 26.99
CA LYS A 10 15.09 0.76 26.58
C LYS A 10 15.12 2.27 26.39
N ARG A 11 15.67 3.01 27.37
CA ARG A 11 15.82 4.47 27.29
C ARG A 11 16.77 4.90 26.19
N ALA A 12 17.85 4.15 25.96
CA ALA A 12 18.77 4.41 24.86
C ALA A 12 18.09 4.24 23.50
N LEU A 13 17.37 3.13 23.27
CA LEU A 13 16.61 2.90 22.03
C LEU A 13 15.58 4.02 21.79
N ALA A 14 14.74 4.31 22.79
CA ALA A 14 13.74 5.37 22.68
C ALA A 14 14.38 6.75 22.43
N GLY A 15 15.51 7.05 23.09
CA GLY A 15 16.27 8.28 22.87
C GLY A 15 16.84 8.39 21.45
N THR A 16 17.39 7.29 20.92
CA THR A 16 17.89 7.23 19.54
C THR A 16 16.76 7.48 18.55
N LEU A 17 15.66 6.74 18.64
CA LEU A 17 14.51 6.88 17.75
C LEU A 17 13.88 8.28 17.83
N TYR A 18 13.78 8.85 19.03
CA TYR A 18 13.31 10.22 19.22
C TYR A 18 14.27 11.24 18.58
N GLY A 19 15.58 10.99 18.65
CA GLY A 19 16.59 11.78 17.94
C GLY A 19 16.31 11.83 16.44
N TYR A 20 16.11 10.68 15.80
CA TYR A 20 15.72 10.62 14.38
C TYR A 20 14.42 11.37 14.10
N LYS A 21 13.37 11.17 14.91
CA LYS A 21 12.09 11.88 14.75
C LYS A 21 12.26 13.39 14.85
N SER A 22 13.07 13.86 15.80
CA SER A 22 13.37 15.30 15.98
C SER A 22 14.16 15.92 14.83
N MET A 23 14.86 15.08 14.06
CA MET A 23 15.55 15.46 12.83
C MET A 23 14.66 15.32 11.59
N ASP A 24 13.34 15.14 11.73
CA ASP A 24 12.36 14.95 10.65
C ASP A 24 12.53 13.65 9.83
N TYR A 25 13.17 12.61 10.40
CA TYR A 25 13.10 11.28 9.79
C TYR A 25 11.69 10.69 9.94
N ARG A 26 11.28 9.89 8.96
CA ARG A 26 10.10 9.03 9.03
C ARG A 26 10.48 7.55 9.06
N LEU A 27 9.64 6.73 9.65
CA LEU A 27 9.84 5.28 9.68
C LEU A 27 9.33 4.66 8.37
N LEU A 28 10.23 4.06 7.59
CA LEU A 28 9.88 3.39 6.34
C LEU A 28 9.47 1.95 6.53
N LEU A 29 10.18 1.23 7.41
CA LEU A 29 10.03 -0.21 7.58
C LEU A 29 10.56 -0.63 8.96
N MET A 30 9.91 -1.62 9.56
CA MET A 30 10.51 -2.39 10.66
C MET A 30 10.60 -3.86 10.23
N LYS A 31 11.74 -4.49 10.51
CA LYS A 31 11.89 -5.94 10.36
C LYS A 31 12.41 -6.57 11.64
N GLY A 32 12.02 -7.83 11.86
CA GLY A 32 12.57 -8.68 12.91
C GLY A 32 13.27 -9.87 12.27
N ALA A 33 14.37 -10.31 12.87
CA ALA A 33 15.03 -11.56 12.53
C ALA A 33 15.31 -12.34 13.82
N CYS A 34 14.99 -13.64 13.83
CA CYS A 34 15.21 -14.50 14.99
C CYS A 34 16.60 -15.15 14.90
N GLU A 35 17.47 -14.84 15.85
CA GLU A 35 18.78 -15.47 16.02
C GLU A 35 18.72 -16.49 17.17
N GLU A 36 19.81 -17.23 17.44
CA GLU A 36 19.82 -18.26 18.49
C GLU A 36 19.41 -17.71 19.87
N ASP A 37 19.96 -16.56 20.27
CA ASP A 37 19.79 -15.99 21.62
C ASP A 37 18.93 -14.72 21.68
N PHE A 38 18.71 -14.05 20.55
CA PHE A 38 18.02 -12.76 20.49
C PHE A 38 17.14 -12.63 19.24
N VAL A 39 16.32 -11.59 19.24
CA VAL A 39 15.59 -11.11 18.07
C VAL A 39 16.24 -9.79 17.67
N ARG A 40 16.80 -9.72 16.46
CA ARG A 40 17.32 -8.47 15.89
C ARG A 40 16.16 -7.67 15.34
N LEU A 41 15.94 -6.46 15.85
CA LEU A 41 15.01 -5.51 15.26
C LEU A 41 15.79 -4.46 14.46
N THR A 42 15.37 -4.24 13.23
CA THR A 42 15.90 -3.19 12.37
C THR A 42 14.81 -2.16 12.11
N TYR A 43 15.09 -0.90 12.43
CA TYR A 43 14.25 0.25 12.10
C TYR A 43 14.87 0.97 10.91
N VAL A 44 14.18 0.96 9.77
CA VAL A 44 14.60 1.67 8.57
C VAL A 44 13.94 3.04 8.56
N LEU A 45 14.76 4.08 8.53
CA LEU A 45 14.37 5.47 8.65
C LEU A 45 14.78 6.23 7.39
N GLU A 46 13.99 7.23 6.99
CA GLU A 46 14.32 8.04 5.83
C GLU A 46 14.05 9.52 6.04
N LYS A 47 14.91 10.32 5.41
CA LYS A 47 14.76 11.76 5.29
C LYS A 47 15.33 12.22 3.95
N ASP A 48 14.54 12.93 3.16
CA ASP A 48 14.99 13.56 1.90
C ASP A 48 15.74 12.61 0.95
N GLY A 49 15.33 11.33 0.89
CA GLY A 49 15.97 10.29 0.10
C GLY A 49 17.15 9.57 0.77
N PHE A 50 17.62 10.05 1.92
CA PHE A 50 18.65 9.38 2.72
C PHE A 50 18.03 8.31 3.61
N ILE A 51 18.43 7.07 3.41
CA ILE A 51 18.00 5.92 4.22
C ILE A 51 19.07 5.64 5.27
N ASP A 52 18.64 5.48 6.52
CA ASP A 52 19.46 5.05 7.65
C ASP A 52 18.77 3.88 8.38
N SER A 53 19.53 3.11 9.15
CA SER A 53 19.01 1.96 9.87
C SER A 53 19.52 1.90 11.31
N VAL A 54 18.61 1.60 12.23
CA VAL A 54 18.93 1.33 13.64
C VAL A 54 18.68 -0.14 13.92
N ASP A 55 19.76 -0.89 14.19
CA ASP A 55 19.69 -2.29 14.59
C ASP A 55 19.81 -2.44 16.11
N VAL A 56 18.93 -3.24 16.70
CA VAL A 56 18.97 -3.55 18.13
C VAL A 56 18.72 -5.04 18.37
N ASP A 57 19.63 -5.66 19.09
CA ASP A 57 19.55 -7.05 19.51
C ASP A 57 18.77 -7.17 20.83
N ILE A 58 17.63 -7.83 20.78
CA ILE A 58 16.67 -7.91 21.88
C ILE A 58 16.60 -9.35 22.38
N PRO A 59 16.97 -9.63 23.64
CA PRO A 59 16.86 -10.97 24.18
C PRO A 59 15.43 -11.51 24.07
N LYS A 60 15.29 -12.79 23.72
CA LYS A 60 13.98 -13.43 23.55
C LYS A 60 13.11 -13.28 24.82
N ASN A 61 11.82 -13.12 24.60
CA ASN A 61 10.78 -12.87 25.61
C ASN A 61 10.95 -11.55 26.38
N SER A 62 11.66 -10.58 25.83
CA SER A 62 11.76 -9.23 26.40
C SER A 62 10.56 -8.36 26.05
N ILE A 63 10.30 -7.38 26.93
CA ILE A 63 9.30 -6.33 26.75
C ILE A 63 10.03 -5.02 26.45
N ILE A 64 9.72 -4.38 25.32
CA ILE A 64 10.39 -3.17 24.81
C ILE A 64 9.40 -2.02 24.55
N PRO A 65 9.85 -0.75 24.55
CA PRO A 65 8.97 0.38 24.31
C PRO A 65 8.32 0.29 22.93
N SER A 66 7.02 0.62 22.87
CA SER A 66 6.28 0.70 21.61
C SER A 66 6.87 1.79 20.72
N VAL A 67 7.11 1.46 19.45
CA VAL A 67 7.54 2.44 18.44
C VAL A 67 6.46 3.50 18.19
N THR A 68 5.20 3.17 18.46
CA THR A 68 4.03 4.04 18.20
C THR A 68 4.05 5.34 19.00
N GLY A 69 4.79 5.37 20.12
CA GLY A 69 5.00 6.60 20.89
C GLY A 69 5.90 7.63 20.19
N ILE A 70 6.61 7.23 19.13
CA ILE A 70 7.54 8.07 18.36
C ILE A 70 7.12 8.12 16.88
N PHE A 71 6.84 6.95 16.29
CA PHE A 71 6.38 6.75 14.91
C PHE A 71 5.06 5.98 14.94
N SER A 72 3.94 6.70 14.95
CA SER A 72 2.59 6.12 14.99
C SER A 72 2.28 5.26 13.76
N GLU A 73 2.89 5.57 12.62
CA GLU A 73 2.85 4.77 11.39
C GLU A 73 3.42 3.34 11.55
N GLY A 74 4.17 3.08 12.62
CA GLY A 74 4.80 1.79 12.89
C GLY A 74 3.90 0.76 13.59
N ALA A 75 2.66 1.11 13.93
CA ALA A 75 1.80 0.24 14.77
C ALA A 75 1.57 -1.15 14.15
N GLN A 76 1.23 -1.20 12.87
CA GLN A 76 1.00 -2.47 12.19
C GLN A 76 2.27 -3.30 12.04
N MET A 77 3.40 -2.68 11.68
CA MET A 77 4.68 -3.39 11.54
C MET A 77 5.16 -3.96 12.88
N GLN A 78 4.96 -3.20 13.96
CA GLN A 78 5.22 -3.68 15.31
C GLN A 78 4.36 -4.89 15.69
N LYS A 79 3.06 -4.84 15.36
CA LYS A 79 2.13 -5.95 15.60
C LYS A 79 2.60 -7.22 14.88
N GLU A 80 2.92 -7.12 13.59
CA GLU A 80 3.47 -8.24 12.81
C GLU A 80 4.73 -8.85 13.44
N ILE A 81 5.63 -8.00 13.94
CA ILE A 81 6.84 -8.46 14.63
C ILE A 81 6.51 -9.15 15.95
N ALA A 82 5.57 -8.62 16.74
CA ALA A 82 5.14 -9.21 18.00
C ALA A 82 4.45 -10.58 17.81
N ASP A 83 3.72 -10.73 16.71
CA ASP A 83 3.04 -11.98 16.35
C ASP A 83 4.02 -13.03 15.81
N SER A 84 5.08 -12.60 15.11
CA SER A 84 6.06 -13.49 14.46
C SER A 84 7.24 -13.87 15.35
N PHE A 85 7.62 -13.02 16.31
CA PHE A 85 8.83 -13.17 17.11
C PHE A 85 8.55 -13.11 18.60
N PRO A 86 9.36 -13.76 19.46
CA PRO A 86 9.17 -13.77 20.90
C PRO A 86 9.61 -12.43 21.54
N VAL A 87 8.97 -11.32 21.17
CA VAL A 87 9.15 -9.98 21.73
C VAL A 87 7.79 -9.34 21.97
N LYS A 88 7.69 -8.54 23.02
CA LYS A 88 6.45 -7.80 23.34
C LYS A 88 6.73 -6.32 23.37
N PHE A 89 5.76 -5.53 22.92
CA PHE A 89 5.83 -4.08 22.97
C PHE A 89 4.87 -3.58 24.03
N TYR A 90 5.31 -2.59 24.82
CA TYR A 90 4.44 -1.88 25.76
C TYR A 90 4.32 -0.43 25.34
N VAL A 91 3.11 0.10 25.35
CA VAL A 91 2.89 1.54 25.28
C VAL A 91 3.13 2.08 26.69
N PRO A 92 4.09 3.02 26.91
CA PRO A 92 4.19 3.69 28.19
C PRO A 92 2.87 4.41 28.46
N GLU A 93 2.24 4.18 29.61
CA GLU A 93 1.01 4.87 30.01
C GLU A 93 1.25 6.38 30.08
N ASN A 94 1.04 7.09 28.96
CA ASN A 94 0.90 8.53 28.94
C ASN A 94 -0.59 8.86 29.07
N GLY A 95 -1.16 8.61 30.25
CA GLY A 95 -2.45 9.20 30.63
C GLY A 95 -3.67 8.85 29.78
N GLU A 96 -3.62 7.82 28.93
CA GLU A 96 -4.85 7.13 28.53
C GLU A 96 -5.28 6.29 29.73
N ALA A 97 -5.97 6.96 30.66
CA ALA A 97 -6.82 6.29 31.62
C ALA A 97 -7.59 5.24 30.83
N GLY A 98 -7.44 3.96 31.17
CA GLY A 98 -8.22 2.88 30.57
C GLY A 98 -9.64 3.40 30.44
N LYS A 99 -10.10 3.61 29.19
CA LYS A 99 -11.44 4.09 28.92
C LYS A 99 -12.31 3.06 29.63
N LYS A 100 -12.94 3.46 30.74
CA LYS A 100 -13.85 2.59 31.49
C LYS A 100 -14.85 2.11 30.45
N GLU A 101 -14.95 0.80 30.27
CA GLU A 101 -16.17 0.20 29.74
C GLU A 101 -17.31 0.78 30.57
N ASN A 102 -17.99 1.78 30.01
CA ASN A 102 -19.24 2.22 30.59
C ASN A 102 -20.22 1.10 30.25
N SER A 103 -20.89 0.58 31.27
CA SER A 103 -21.81 -0.56 31.20
C SER A 103 -22.97 -0.42 30.20
N ASP A 104 -23.11 0.75 29.56
CA ASP A 104 -24.26 1.13 28.76
C ASP A 104 -23.94 1.22 27.25
N ASP A 105 -22.68 1.03 26.83
CA ASP A 105 -22.32 1.02 25.42
C ASP A 105 -22.71 -0.32 24.76
N LEU A 106 -23.20 -0.26 23.51
CA LEU A 106 -23.53 -1.44 22.73
C LEU A 106 -22.32 -1.90 21.93
N ILE A 107 -22.06 -3.21 21.91
CA ILE A 107 -21.04 -3.79 21.05
C ILE A 107 -21.67 -4.17 19.71
N PHE A 108 -21.09 -3.69 18.63
CA PHE A 108 -21.45 -4.05 17.25
C PHE A 108 -20.25 -4.66 16.54
N GLU A 109 -20.48 -5.78 15.85
CA GLU A 109 -19.44 -6.52 15.16
C GLU A 109 -19.68 -6.47 13.65
N LEU A 110 -18.61 -6.19 12.89
CA LEU A 110 -18.63 -6.14 11.43
C LEU A 110 -17.50 -7.02 10.88
N GLY A 111 -17.87 -8.03 10.08
CA GLY A 111 -16.92 -8.96 9.49
C GLY A 111 -16.84 -10.31 10.23
N PRO A 112 -15.81 -11.14 9.97
CA PRO A 112 -14.74 -10.91 8.99
C PRO A 112 -15.25 -10.92 7.54
N PHE A 113 -16.38 -11.57 7.26
CA PHE A 113 -16.99 -11.60 5.94
C PHE A 113 -18.26 -10.74 5.90
N HIS A 114 -18.20 -9.62 5.20
CA HIS A 114 -19.35 -8.74 5.02
C HIS A 114 -19.39 -8.18 3.58
N PRO A 115 -20.56 -8.06 2.90
CA PRO A 115 -20.63 -7.61 1.50
C PRO A 115 -20.12 -6.20 1.24
N LEU A 116 -20.04 -5.36 2.27
CA LEU A 116 -19.50 -4.00 2.23
C LEU A 116 -18.07 -3.89 2.76
N LEU A 117 -17.42 -5.03 3.04
CA LEU A 117 -15.98 -5.12 3.26
C LEU A 117 -15.35 -5.76 2.02
N GLN A 118 -14.26 -5.19 1.54
CA GLN A 118 -13.60 -5.64 0.30
C GLN A 118 -12.85 -6.94 0.47
N GLU A 119 -12.20 -7.07 1.62
CA GLU A 119 -11.41 -8.23 2.00
C GLU A 119 -11.72 -8.57 3.47
N PRO A 120 -11.49 -9.82 3.89
CA PRO A 120 -11.72 -10.26 5.26
C PRO A 120 -11.01 -9.41 6.31
N VAL A 121 -11.76 -8.79 7.21
CA VAL A 121 -11.28 -8.04 8.37
C VAL A 121 -12.40 -7.97 9.40
N PHE A 122 -12.10 -8.16 10.68
CA PHE A 122 -13.10 -8.10 11.73
C PHE A 122 -12.97 -6.80 12.51
N PHE A 123 -14.09 -6.12 12.75
CA PHE A 123 -14.16 -4.95 13.62
C PHE A 123 -15.16 -5.19 14.73
N SER A 124 -14.77 -4.84 15.95
CA SER A 124 -15.65 -4.70 17.10
C SER A 124 -15.72 -3.23 17.48
N PHE A 125 -16.93 -2.69 17.52
CA PHE A 125 -17.20 -1.28 17.79
C PHE A 125 -17.96 -1.16 19.11
N SER A 126 -17.50 -0.26 19.98
CA SER A 126 -18.32 0.25 21.08
C SER A 126 -19.12 1.44 20.57
N ILE A 127 -20.45 1.39 20.68
CA ILE A 127 -21.38 2.34 20.08
C ILE A 127 -22.30 2.94 21.15
N ARG A 128 -22.52 4.25 21.04
CA ARG A 128 -23.53 4.98 21.82
C ARG A 128 -24.26 5.96 20.92
N ASP A 129 -25.59 5.88 20.92
CA ASP A 129 -26.47 6.71 20.07
C ASP A 129 -26.08 6.64 18.58
N ASP A 130 -25.82 5.43 18.07
CA ASP A 130 -25.31 5.14 16.71
C ASP A 130 -23.94 5.74 16.36
N ILE A 131 -23.26 6.38 17.31
CA ILE A 131 -21.92 6.94 17.14
C ILE A 131 -20.87 6.01 17.74
N VAL A 132 -19.83 5.73 16.95
CA VAL A 132 -18.69 4.91 17.36
C VAL A 132 -17.84 5.64 18.41
N ARG A 133 -17.53 4.96 19.52
CA ARG A 133 -16.73 5.47 20.65
C ARG A 133 -15.35 4.83 20.74
N GLU A 134 -15.27 3.56 20.36
CA GLU A 134 -14.04 2.78 20.35
C GLU A 134 -14.10 1.77 19.21
N VAL A 135 -12.94 1.48 18.64
CA VAL A 135 -12.79 0.56 17.50
C VAL A 135 -11.65 -0.40 17.78
N HIS A 136 -11.98 -1.68 17.84
CA HIS A 136 -11.02 -2.75 17.84
C HIS A 136 -11.03 -3.44 16.47
N ALA A 137 -9.88 -3.45 15.79
CA ALA A 137 -9.73 -4.06 14.47
C ALA A 137 -8.84 -5.29 14.55
N GLU A 138 -9.35 -6.42 14.09
CA GLU A 138 -8.67 -7.70 14.03
C GLU A 138 -8.37 -8.08 12.59
N THR A 139 -7.09 -8.40 12.37
CA THR A 139 -6.46 -8.73 11.09
C THR A 139 -5.84 -10.12 11.19
N GLY A 140 -5.56 -10.76 10.07
CA GLY A 140 -4.90 -12.07 9.98
C GLY A 140 -5.70 -13.10 9.15
N TYR A 141 -6.92 -12.76 8.74
CA TYR A 141 -7.80 -13.62 7.95
C TYR A 141 -7.29 -13.90 6.53
N ASN A 142 -6.40 -13.05 6.01
CA ASN A 142 -5.76 -13.15 4.70
C ASN A 142 -4.30 -13.61 4.79
N HIS A 143 -3.76 -13.82 6.00
CA HIS A 143 -2.36 -14.19 6.20
C HIS A 143 -2.07 -15.57 5.60
N ARG A 144 -1.07 -15.61 4.71
CA ARG A 144 -0.62 -16.83 4.01
C ARG A 144 0.85 -17.15 4.22
N GLY A 145 1.56 -16.38 5.06
CA GLY A 145 3.00 -16.53 5.29
C GLY A 145 3.84 -16.37 4.01
N VAL A 146 3.44 -15.47 3.10
CA VAL A 146 4.07 -15.28 1.79
C VAL A 146 5.52 -14.85 1.96
N GLU A 147 5.84 -13.97 2.91
CA GLU A 147 7.24 -13.57 3.16
C GLU A 147 8.10 -14.78 3.53
N ALA A 148 7.60 -15.66 4.40
CA ALA A 148 8.31 -16.88 4.80
C ALA A 148 8.43 -17.89 3.66
N LEU A 149 7.40 -18.04 2.82
CA LEU A 149 7.42 -18.93 1.65
C LEU A 149 8.43 -18.49 0.58
N CYS A 150 8.77 -17.21 0.52
CA CYS A 150 9.75 -16.69 -0.42
C CYS A 150 11.20 -17.04 -0.04
N ILE A 151 11.48 -17.30 1.24
CA ILE A 151 12.84 -17.54 1.72
C ILE A 151 13.33 -18.91 1.25
N GLY A 152 14.50 -18.94 0.62
CA GLY A 152 15.11 -20.13 0.03
C GLY A 152 14.65 -20.44 -1.40
N GLU A 153 13.67 -19.70 -1.93
CA GLU A 153 13.17 -19.88 -3.28
C GLU A 153 13.94 -19.07 -4.33
N LYS A 154 13.85 -19.54 -5.58
CA LYS A 154 14.45 -18.84 -6.72
C LYS A 154 13.65 -17.59 -7.05
N VAL A 155 14.34 -16.53 -7.46
CA VAL A 155 13.72 -15.25 -7.85
C VAL A 155 12.48 -15.40 -8.77
N PRO A 156 12.49 -16.22 -9.85
CA PRO A 156 11.29 -16.37 -10.69
C PRO A 156 10.09 -17.00 -9.97
N HIS A 157 10.32 -17.92 -9.02
CA HIS A 157 9.24 -18.51 -8.22
C HIS A 157 8.70 -17.49 -7.21
N VAL A 158 9.59 -16.74 -6.58
CA VAL A 158 9.21 -15.64 -5.67
C VAL A 158 8.37 -14.61 -6.41
N LEU A 159 8.78 -14.21 -7.61
CA LEU A 159 7.99 -13.29 -8.44
C LEU A 159 6.57 -13.81 -8.69
N ASP A 160 6.42 -15.09 -9.05
CA ASP A 160 5.12 -15.70 -9.29
C ASP A 160 4.21 -15.67 -8.03
N MET A 161 4.79 -15.90 -6.85
CA MET A 161 4.07 -15.79 -5.57
C MET A 161 3.67 -14.34 -5.27
N LEU A 162 4.58 -13.39 -5.46
CA LEU A 162 4.35 -11.97 -5.17
C LEU A 162 3.29 -11.36 -6.10
N GLU A 163 3.25 -11.73 -7.37
CA GLU A 163 2.19 -11.28 -8.28
C GLU A 163 0.78 -11.77 -7.87
N ARG A 164 0.70 -12.78 -6.98
CA ARG A 164 -0.56 -13.34 -6.45
C ARG A 164 -0.89 -12.91 -5.03
N ILE A 165 -0.02 -12.14 -4.37
CA ILE A 165 -0.23 -11.71 -2.98
C ILE A 165 -1.47 -10.81 -2.83
N SER A 166 -1.76 -10.01 -3.85
CA SER A 166 -2.86 -9.06 -3.85
C SER A 166 -3.59 -9.12 -5.18
N SER A 167 -4.92 -9.12 -5.09
CA SER A 167 -5.78 -9.09 -6.27
C SER A 167 -5.80 -7.72 -6.96
N VAL A 168 -5.17 -6.69 -6.38
CA VAL A 168 -5.13 -5.31 -6.90
C VAL A 168 -3.71 -4.82 -7.13
N ASN A 169 -2.78 -5.04 -6.19
CA ASN A 169 -1.42 -4.49 -6.22
C ASN A 169 -0.33 -5.52 -6.54
N GLY A 170 -0.68 -6.78 -6.87
CA GLY A 170 0.28 -7.85 -7.13
C GLY A 170 1.34 -7.50 -8.19
N PHE A 171 0.94 -6.81 -9.26
CA PHE A 171 1.88 -6.34 -10.31
C PHE A 171 2.93 -5.38 -9.75
N SER A 172 2.52 -4.36 -8.99
CA SER A 172 3.45 -3.36 -8.42
C SER A 172 4.38 -3.98 -7.37
N ILE A 173 3.90 -4.95 -6.60
CA ILE A 173 4.74 -5.70 -5.64
C ILE A 173 5.78 -6.53 -6.38
N GLY A 174 5.39 -7.26 -7.43
CA GLY A 174 6.32 -8.01 -8.28
C GLY A 174 7.35 -7.10 -8.96
N LEU A 175 6.93 -5.93 -9.44
CA LEU A 175 7.81 -4.93 -10.05
C LEU A 175 8.83 -4.37 -9.04
N ALA A 176 8.39 -3.99 -7.84
CA ALA A 176 9.26 -3.49 -6.78
C ALA A 176 10.30 -4.53 -6.35
N PHE A 177 9.89 -5.80 -6.24
CA PHE A 177 10.78 -6.91 -6.00
C PHE A 177 11.84 -7.05 -7.11
N LEU A 178 11.43 -7.04 -8.38
CA LEU A 178 12.36 -7.11 -9.51
C LEU A 178 13.32 -5.91 -9.55
N HIS A 179 12.85 -4.71 -9.30
CA HIS A 179 13.70 -3.52 -9.20
C HIS A 179 14.79 -3.67 -8.13
N ALA A 180 14.53 -4.40 -7.04
CA ALA A 180 15.52 -4.71 -6.03
C ALA A 180 16.54 -5.74 -6.54
N VAL A 181 16.03 -6.87 -7.06
CA VAL A 181 16.85 -7.97 -7.59
C VAL A 181 17.76 -7.51 -8.74
N GLU A 182 17.22 -6.74 -9.68
CA GLU A 182 17.92 -6.24 -10.86
C GLU A 182 19.05 -5.29 -10.45
N LYS A 183 18.83 -4.48 -9.40
CA LYS A 183 19.87 -3.59 -8.88
C LYS A 183 20.96 -4.30 -8.09
N ILE A 184 20.62 -5.32 -7.29
CA ILE A 184 21.60 -6.15 -6.59
C ILE A 184 22.52 -6.86 -7.59
N ASN A 185 21.98 -7.27 -8.74
CA ASN A 185 22.70 -8.03 -9.77
C ASN A 185 23.25 -7.17 -10.91
N ASP A 186 23.19 -5.84 -10.80
CA ASP A 186 23.64 -4.90 -11.85
C ASP A 186 23.05 -5.20 -13.24
N ILE A 187 21.80 -5.65 -13.29
CA ILE A 187 21.08 -5.98 -14.52
C ILE A 187 20.57 -4.68 -15.15
N ALA A 188 21.12 -4.33 -16.32
CA ALA A 188 20.69 -3.18 -17.11
C ALA A 188 19.45 -3.54 -17.95
N VAL A 189 18.25 -3.35 -17.39
CA VAL A 189 16.97 -3.57 -18.09
C VAL A 189 16.87 -2.65 -19.32
N PRO A 190 16.42 -3.14 -20.50
CA PRO A 190 16.32 -2.31 -21.69
C PRO A 190 15.29 -1.19 -21.53
N ASP A 191 15.53 -0.03 -22.13
CA ASP A 191 14.63 1.13 -22.02
C ASP A 191 13.20 0.79 -22.47
N LYS A 192 13.05 0.10 -23.61
CA LYS A 192 11.72 -0.33 -24.09
C LYS A 192 10.97 -1.14 -23.04
N ALA A 193 11.64 -2.04 -22.33
CA ALA A 193 11.02 -2.81 -21.25
C ALA A 193 10.55 -1.91 -20.09
N ASN A 194 11.35 -0.91 -19.69
CA ASN A 194 10.96 0.03 -18.63
C ASN A 194 9.77 0.91 -19.02
N TYR A 195 9.68 1.34 -20.29
CA TYR A 195 8.50 2.07 -20.78
C TYR A 195 7.24 1.19 -20.79
N ILE A 196 7.35 -0.06 -21.23
CA ILE A 196 6.22 -0.99 -21.18
C ILE A 196 5.84 -1.32 -19.74
N ARG A 197 6.81 -1.53 -18.83
CA ARG A 197 6.55 -1.69 -17.38
C ARG A 197 5.81 -0.49 -16.80
N LEU A 198 6.12 0.74 -17.23
CA LEU A 198 5.38 1.94 -16.84
C LEU A 198 3.92 1.88 -17.30
N VAL A 199 3.67 1.57 -18.58
CA VAL A 199 2.31 1.42 -19.11
C VAL A 199 1.53 0.37 -18.32
N LEU A 200 2.13 -0.81 -18.08
CA LEU A 200 1.50 -1.89 -17.31
C LEU A 200 1.25 -1.50 -15.85
N ASN A 201 2.17 -0.75 -15.22
CA ASN A 201 2.02 -0.28 -13.86
C ASN A 201 0.85 0.72 -13.74
N GLU A 202 0.73 1.69 -14.65
CA GLU A 202 -0.43 2.60 -14.68
C GLU A 202 -1.73 1.87 -15.04
N MET A 203 -1.70 0.85 -15.89
CA MET A 203 -2.87 -0.03 -16.12
C MET A 203 -3.27 -0.75 -14.82
N SER A 204 -2.30 -1.24 -14.04
CA SER A 204 -2.59 -1.87 -12.74
C SER A 204 -3.24 -0.89 -11.75
N PHE A 205 -2.80 0.37 -11.76
CA PHE A 205 -3.38 1.44 -10.93
C PHE A 205 -4.80 1.78 -11.36
N LEU A 206 -5.03 1.94 -12.66
CA LEU A 206 -6.36 2.16 -13.23
C LEU A 206 -7.32 1.04 -12.81
N ARG A 207 -6.89 -0.22 -12.94
CA ARG A 207 -7.70 -1.37 -12.51
C ARG A 207 -8.07 -1.29 -11.03
N ALA A 208 -7.07 -1.10 -10.16
CA ALA A 208 -7.30 -1.00 -8.72
C ALA A 208 -8.28 0.14 -8.37
N ASN A 209 -8.17 1.28 -9.04
CA ASN A 209 -9.07 2.41 -8.87
C ASN A 209 -10.51 2.11 -9.34
N LEU A 210 -10.69 1.45 -10.48
CA LEU A 210 -12.03 1.07 -10.98
C LEU A 210 -12.75 0.12 -10.00
N TYR A 211 -12.04 -0.88 -9.46
CA TYR A 211 -12.60 -1.79 -8.45
C TYR A 211 -12.93 -1.04 -7.15
N ARG A 212 -12.09 -0.09 -6.74
CA ARG A 212 -12.34 0.76 -5.57
C ARG A 212 -13.58 1.62 -5.75
N LEU A 213 -13.74 2.27 -6.90
CA LEU A 213 -14.93 3.07 -7.24
C LEU A 213 -16.18 2.21 -7.23
N SER A 214 -16.13 1.01 -7.83
CA SER A 214 -17.24 0.05 -7.76
C SER A 214 -17.61 -0.28 -6.32
N HIS A 215 -16.64 -0.53 -5.45
CA HIS A 215 -16.94 -0.81 -4.05
C HIS A 215 -17.60 0.38 -3.34
N ILE A 216 -17.09 1.60 -3.55
CA ILE A 216 -17.66 2.82 -2.97
C ILE A 216 -19.09 3.05 -3.44
N THR A 217 -19.40 2.78 -4.72
CA THR A 217 -20.78 2.90 -5.23
C THR A 217 -21.75 1.97 -4.49
N LYS A 218 -21.31 0.75 -4.12
CA LYS A 218 -22.11 -0.21 -3.36
C LYS A 218 -22.37 0.30 -1.94
N CYS A 219 -21.35 0.85 -1.27
CA CYS A 219 -21.51 1.45 0.05
C CYS A 219 -22.49 2.64 0.04
N LEU A 220 -22.52 3.42 -1.05
CA LEU A 220 -23.43 4.54 -1.22
C LEU A 220 -24.83 4.15 -1.72
N GLY A 221 -25.02 2.91 -2.17
CA GLY A 221 -26.27 2.46 -2.81
C GLY A 221 -26.47 2.96 -4.25
N LEU A 222 -25.42 3.43 -4.91
CA LEU A 222 -25.46 4.00 -6.27
C LEU A 222 -25.36 2.91 -7.35
N LEU A 223 -26.39 2.05 -7.43
CA LEU A 223 -26.38 0.87 -8.31
C LEU A 223 -26.24 1.18 -9.81
N SER A 224 -26.79 2.30 -10.27
CA SER A 224 -26.65 2.75 -11.67
C SER A 224 -25.20 3.14 -11.99
N ASP A 225 -24.56 3.95 -11.15
CA ASP A 225 -23.15 4.30 -11.34
C ASP A 225 -22.23 3.08 -11.14
N ASN A 226 -22.56 2.16 -10.23
CA ASN A 226 -21.85 0.89 -10.10
C ASN A 226 -21.87 0.12 -11.43
N SER A 227 -23.02 0.06 -12.10
CA SER A 227 -23.18 -0.65 -13.38
C SER A 227 -22.35 0.01 -14.49
N ALA A 228 -22.30 1.35 -14.51
CA ALA A 228 -21.42 2.09 -15.42
C ALA A 228 -19.93 1.79 -15.15
N ILE A 229 -19.49 1.82 -13.88
CA ILE A 229 -18.11 1.47 -13.52
C ILE A 229 -17.77 0.01 -13.86
N PHE A 230 -18.71 -0.93 -13.67
CA PHE A 230 -18.49 -2.32 -14.10
C PHE A 230 -18.32 -2.46 -15.61
N ARG A 231 -19.01 -1.64 -16.42
CA ARG A 231 -18.76 -1.57 -17.86
C ARG A 231 -17.34 -1.12 -18.17
N LEU A 232 -16.82 -0.12 -17.43
CA LEU A 232 -15.42 0.31 -17.54
C LEU A 232 -14.43 -0.79 -17.15
N ILE A 233 -14.73 -1.58 -16.11
CA ILE A 233 -13.93 -2.76 -15.75
C ILE A 233 -13.92 -3.78 -16.90
N THR A 234 -15.03 -3.98 -17.60
CA THR A 234 -15.07 -4.85 -18.78
C THR A 234 -14.20 -4.32 -19.92
N LEU A 235 -14.26 -3.02 -20.22
CA LEU A 235 -13.37 -2.38 -21.20
C LEU A 235 -11.89 -2.54 -20.81
N PHE A 236 -11.57 -2.41 -19.52
CA PHE A 236 -10.23 -2.65 -19.03
C PHE A 236 -9.79 -4.08 -19.30
N ASN A 237 -10.65 -5.06 -19.01
CA ASN A 237 -10.35 -6.48 -19.23
C ASN A 237 -10.18 -6.80 -20.72
N GLU A 238 -10.97 -6.19 -21.59
CA GLU A 238 -10.83 -6.29 -23.04
C GLU A 238 -9.45 -5.76 -23.49
N ALA A 239 -9.07 -4.56 -23.05
CA ALA A 239 -7.77 -3.98 -23.33
C ALA A 239 -6.61 -4.86 -22.78
N ALA A 240 -6.72 -5.33 -21.54
CA ALA A 240 -5.72 -6.20 -20.92
C ALA A 240 -5.56 -7.54 -21.68
N SER A 241 -6.65 -8.09 -22.22
CA SER A 241 -6.63 -9.36 -22.96
C SER A 241 -5.80 -9.33 -24.26
N LEU A 242 -5.52 -8.12 -24.80
CA LEU A 242 -4.67 -7.96 -25.97
C LEU A 242 -3.19 -8.18 -25.66
N ILE A 243 -2.78 -8.05 -24.39
CA ILE A 243 -1.37 -8.06 -23.96
C ILE A 243 -1.04 -9.09 -22.89
N ALA A 244 -2.06 -9.56 -22.16
CA ALA A 244 -1.92 -10.46 -21.03
C ALA A 244 -2.94 -11.59 -21.08
N ASP A 245 -2.56 -12.77 -20.59
CA ASP A 245 -3.48 -13.91 -20.44
C ASP A 245 -4.35 -13.80 -19.17
N ASP A 246 -3.94 -12.95 -18.22
CA ASP A 246 -4.65 -12.67 -16.97
C ASP A 246 -4.89 -11.15 -16.89
N PRO A 247 -6.14 -10.69 -16.61
CA PRO A 247 -6.45 -9.26 -16.49
C PRO A 247 -5.73 -8.55 -15.33
N GLN A 248 -5.11 -9.28 -14.41
CA GLN A 248 -4.24 -8.75 -13.37
C GLN A 248 -2.79 -8.52 -13.84
N LEU A 249 -2.51 -8.74 -15.13
CA LEU A 249 -1.22 -8.52 -15.79
C LEU A 249 -0.07 -9.39 -15.26
N LYS A 250 -0.41 -10.54 -14.66
CA LYS A 250 0.54 -11.48 -14.05
C LYS A 250 1.36 -12.21 -15.10
N GLY A 251 2.56 -12.63 -14.70
CA GLY A 251 3.43 -13.46 -15.52
C GLY A 251 4.02 -12.75 -16.73
N ILE A 252 3.90 -11.42 -16.82
CA ILE A 252 4.56 -10.62 -17.86
C ILE A 252 5.97 -10.23 -17.41
N LEU A 253 6.12 -9.89 -16.13
CA LEU A 253 7.37 -9.50 -15.53
C LEU A 253 8.35 -10.68 -15.46
N VAL A 254 9.62 -10.43 -15.77
CA VAL A 254 10.73 -11.37 -15.54
C VAL A 254 11.98 -10.59 -15.17
N PRO A 255 12.96 -11.23 -14.49
CA PRO A 255 14.26 -10.61 -14.26
C PRO A 255 14.88 -10.11 -15.58
N GLY A 256 15.24 -8.83 -15.62
CA GLY A 256 15.86 -8.20 -16.78
C GLY A 256 14.90 -7.68 -17.84
N GLY A 257 13.58 -7.63 -17.57
CA GLY A 257 12.59 -7.00 -18.45
C GLY A 257 11.24 -7.71 -18.46
N LEU A 258 10.81 -8.14 -19.64
CA LEU A 258 9.50 -8.76 -19.90
C LEU A 258 9.67 -10.12 -20.57
N ASN A 259 8.74 -11.05 -20.33
CA ASN A 259 8.79 -12.38 -20.95
C ASN A 259 8.38 -12.39 -22.43
N ARG A 260 7.62 -11.37 -22.85
CA ARG A 260 7.12 -11.18 -24.21
C ARG A 260 7.32 -9.73 -24.62
N ASP A 261 7.56 -9.51 -25.90
CA ASP A 261 7.52 -8.17 -26.47
C ASP A 261 6.06 -7.76 -26.71
N ILE A 262 5.75 -6.49 -26.47
CA ILE A 262 4.47 -5.88 -26.80
C ILE A 262 4.79 -4.75 -27.76
N ASP A 263 4.41 -4.93 -29.02
CA ASP A 263 4.69 -3.92 -30.04
C ASP A 263 3.83 -2.67 -29.84
N ARG A 264 4.28 -1.58 -30.47
CA ARG A 264 3.61 -0.29 -30.38
C ARG A 264 2.19 -0.32 -30.94
N GLU A 265 1.94 -1.13 -31.97
CA GLU A 265 0.62 -1.22 -32.60
C GLU A 265 -0.41 -1.82 -31.63
N THR A 266 -0.03 -2.89 -30.95
CA THR A 266 -0.82 -3.53 -29.90
C THR A 266 -1.07 -2.57 -28.74
N LEU A 267 -0.05 -1.84 -28.27
CA LEU A 267 -0.23 -0.83 -27.22
C LEU A 267 -1.16 0.31 -27.65
N LEU A 268 -1.12 0.74 -28.92
CA LEU A 268 -2.05 1.73 -29.44
C LEU A 268 -3.49 1.21 -29.45
N GLN A 269 -3.71 -0.06 -29.81
CA GLN A 269 -5.04 -0.70 -29.74
C GLN A 269 -5.56 -0.75 -28.31
N VAL A 270 -4.72 -1.18 -27.36
CA VAL A 270 -5.02 -1.14 -25.91
C VAL A 270 -5.41 0.27 -25.49
N ASN A 271 -4.61 1.28 -25.86
CA ASN A 271 -4.86 2.66 -25.48
C ASN A 271 -6.19 3.17 -26.05
N VAL A 272 -6.54 2.87 -27.29
CA VAL A 272 -7.83 3.27 -27.88
C VAL A 272 -9.00 2.79 -27.01
N ILE A 273 -8.99 1.52 -26.57
CA ILE A 273 -10.03 0.95 -25.71
C ILE A 273 -10.04 1.65 -24.34
N LEU A 274 -8.85 1.85 -23.73
CA LEU A 274 -8.75 2.51 -22.43
C LEU A 274 -9.24 3.97 -22.48
N GLN A 275 -8.97 4.71 -23.55
CA GLN A 275 -9.38 6.11 -23.68
C GLN A 275 -10.91 6.28 -23.79
N GLU A 276 -11.67 5.23 -24.14
CA GLU A 276 -13.14 5.27 -24.09
C GLU A 276 -13.68 5.56 -22.68
N MET A 277 -12.90 5.23 -21.65
CA MET A 277 -13.29 5.43 -20.25
C MET A 277 -13.27 6.89 -19.81
N VAL A 278 -12.48 7.75 -20.47
CA VAL A 278 -12.20 9.13 -20.01
C VAL A 278 -13.48 9.93 -19.84
N HIS A 279 -14.36 9.90 -20.85
CA HIS A 279 -15.61 10.66 -20.82
C HIS A 279 -16.55 10.17 -19.72
N GLU A 280 -16.73 8.86 -19.56
CA GLU A 280 -17.65 8.33 -18.55
C GLU A 280 -17.12 8.52 -17.13
N LEU A 281 -15.81 8.31 -16.89
CA LEU A 281 -15.19 8.60 -15.59
C LEU A 281 -15.35 10.08 -15.21
N SER A 282 -15.07 10.98 -16.14
CA SER A 282 -15.22 12.43 -15.92
C SER A 282 -16.68 12.79 -15.63
N ALA A 283 -17.62 12.22 -16.40
CA ALA A 283 -19.04 12.47 -16.21
C ALA A 283 -19.54 11.95 -14.84
N ILE A 284 -19.09 10.78 -14.38
CA ILE A 284 -19.46 10.26 -13.05
C ILE A 284 -18.86 11.16 -11.96
N ARG A 285 -17.56 11.47 -12.05
CA ARG A 285 -16.86 12.37 -11.12
C ARG A 285 -17.60 13.70 -10.97
N ASP A 286 -17.92 14.36 -12.07
CA ASP A 286 -18.54 15.68 -12.06
C ASP A 286 -19.97 15.62 -11.50
N ARG A 287 -20.72 14.55 -11.78
CA ARG A 287 -22.03 14.32 -11.14
C ARG A 287 -21.90 14.14 -9.63
N TRP A 288 -20.94 13.36 -9.16
CA TRP A 288 -20.72 13.13 -7.73
C TRP A 288 -20.29 14.40 -7.01
N ASN A 289 -19.47 15.22 -7.66
CA ASN A 289 -19.07 16.52 -7.14
C ASN A 289 -20.21 17.54 -7.10
N ALA A 290 -21.12 17.50 -8.07
CA ALA A 290 -22.24 18.42 -8.16
C ALA A 290 -23.44 18.01 -7.29
N ALA A 291 -23.55 16.75 -6.87
CA ALA A 291 -24.68 16.23 -6.11
C ALA A 291 -24.48 16.40 -4.59
N PRO A 292 -25.24 17.30 -3.91
CA PRO A 292 -25.06 17.53 -2.48
C PRO A 292 -25.29 16.28 -1.62
N SER A 293 -26.22 15.41 -2.02
CA SER A 293 -26.50 14.13 -1.35
C SER A 293 -25.31 13.17 -1.32
N ILE A 294 -24.36 13.31 -2.24
CA ILE A 294 -23.10 12.56 -2.28
C ILE A 294 -22.00 13.39 -1.61
N ALA A 295 -21.79 14.62 -2.08
CA ALA A 295 -20.69 15.46 -1.65
C ALA A 295 -20.74 15.80 -0.15
N GLU A 296 -21.89 16.21 0.38
CA GLU A 296 -22.02 16.58 1.79
C GLU A 296 -21.93 15.35 2.70
N ARG A 297 -22.63 14.26 2.33
CA ARG A 297 -22.61 12.98 3.06
C ARG A 297 -21.20 12.41 3.17
N MET A 298 -20.48 12.32 2.07
CA MET A 298 -19.11 11.78 2.09
C MET A 298 -18.12 12.74 2.74
N SER A 299 -18.40 14.05 2.73
CA SER A 299 -17.50 15.03 3.33
C SER A 299 -17.54 15.00 4.85
N SER A 300 -18.66 14.61 5.48
CA SER A 300 -18.77 14.47 6.94
C SER A 300 -18.11 13.19 7.49
N VAL A 301 -17.80 12.21 6.64
CA VAL A 301 -17.36 10.87 7.04
C VAL A 301 -15.83 10.71 6.97
N GLY A 302 -15.27 10.02 7.97
CA GLY A 302 -13.87 9.59 7.99
C GLY A 302 -12.87 10.74 7.81
N LYS A 303 -13.16 11.89 8.44
CA LYS A 303 -12.27 13.05 8.44
C LYS A 303 -11.01 12.75 9.25
N THR A 304 -9.88 13.23 8.77
CA THR A 304 -8.60 13.07 9.46
C THR A 304 -7.92 14.42 9.63
N GLY A 305 -7.36 14.68 10.80
CA GLY A 305 -6.56 15.89 11.02
C GLY A 305 -5.31 15.90 10.14
N LYS A 306 -4.88 17.08 9.68
CA LYS A 306 -3.69 17.23 8.80
C LYS A 306 -2.42 16.60 9.36
N ASN A 307 -2.23 16.62 10.69
CA ASN A 307 -1.05 16.04 11.31
C ASN A 307 -0.98 14.51 11.13
N ILE A 308 -2.12 13.83 11.24
CA ILE A 308 -2.21 12.38 11.02
C ILE A 308 -2.14 12.07 9.53
N ALA A 309 -2.90 12.79 8.71
CA ALA A 309 -2.89 12.59 7.27
C ALA A 309 -1.49 12.78 6.65
N ARG A 310 -0.66 13.68 7.19
CA ARG A 310 0.74 13.87 6.77
C ARG A 310 1.62 12.64 6.99
N ILE A 311 1.32 11.83 8.00
CA ILE A 311 2.07 10.62 8.38
C ILE A 311 1.58 9.40 7.60
N MET A 312 0.33 9.43 7.14
CA MET A 312 -0.22 8.46 6.18
C MET A 312 0.43 8.59 4.81
N THR A 313 0.12 7.68 3.89
CA THR A 313 0.66 7.69 2.51
C THR A 313 -0.45 7.62 1.46
N GLY A 314 -0.14 8.05 0.24
CA GLY A 314 -0.98 7.97 -0.94
C GLY A 314 -2.13 8.95 -0.95
N ARG A 315 -3.34 8.46 -1.25
CA ARG A 315 -4.53 9.33 -1.31
C ARG A 315 -4.90 9.90 0.06
N ALA A 316 -4.59 9.20 1.14
CA ALA A 316 -4.83 9.70 2.49
C ALA A 316 -4.06 11.01 2.75
N THR A 317 -2.76 11.06 2.45
CA THR A 317 -1.95 12.29 2.62
C THR A 317 -2.30 13.37 1.60
N ARG A 318 -2.53 12.99 0.33
CA ARG A 318 -2.91 13.94 -0.74
C ARG A 318 -4.27 14.58 -0.53
N SER A 319 -5.19 13.89 0.13
CA SER A 319 -6.50 14.46 0.47
C SER A 319 -6.43 15.61 1.48
N ALA A 320 -5.33 15.72 2.22
CA ALA A 320 -5.07 16.75 3.23
C ALA A 320 -4.17 17.90 2.73
N GLY A 321 -3.72 17.86 1.48
CA GLY A 321 -2.97 18.92 0.81
C GLY A 321 -1.48 18.65 0.68
N PHE A 322 -1.01 17.48 1.09
CA PHE A 322 0.38 17.08 0.96
C PHE A 322 0.59 16.37 -0.39
N ALA A 323 1.29 17.02 -1.32
CA ALA A 323 1.53 16.51 -2.67
C ALA A 323 2.60 15.40 -2.71
N GLU A 324 2.34 14.29 -1.99
CA GLU A 324 3.17 13.08 -2.08
C GLU A 324 3.00 12.43 -3.46
N ASP A 325 4.10 12.29 -4.19
CA ASP A 325 4.11 11.59 -5.48
C ASP A 325 5.19 10.51 -5.49
N VAL A 326 4.77 9.29 -5.17
CA VAL A 326 5.65 8.12 -5.08
C VAL A 326 6.19 7.72 -6.46
N ARG A 327 5.54 8.11 -7.56
CA ARG A 327 6.04 7.85 -8.92
C ARG A 327 7.43 8.43 -9.17
N LYS A 328 7.78 9.53 -8.48
CA LYS A 328 9.11 10.16 -8.56
C LYS A 328 10.23 9.32 -7.95
N LEU A 329 9.89 8.36 -7.11
CA LEU A 329 10.82 7.43 -6.47
C LEU A 329 11.07 6.19 -7.32
N SER A 330 10.14 5.91 -8.25
CA SER A 330 10.21 4.74 -9.13
C SER A 330 11.42 4.80 -10.06
N ARG A 331 11.93 3.63 -10.41
CA ARG A 331 12.95 3.49 -11.48
C ARG A 331 12.36 3.63 -12.88
N LEU A 332 11.03 3.58 -13.00
CA LEU A 332 10.34 3.75 -14.28
C LEU A 332 10.49 5.19 -14.80
N PRO A 333 10.45 5.40 -16.12
CA PRO A 333 10.73 6.70 -16.73
C PRO A 333 9.60 7.73 -16.59
N TYR A 334 8.98 7.88 -15.42
CA TYR A 334 7.95 8.90 -15.16
C TYR A 334 8.47 10.32 -15.39
N TYR A 335 9.78 10.56 -15.22
CA TYR A 335 10.42 11.87 -15.40
C TYR A 335 10.37 12.40 -16.84
N VAL A 336 10.06 11.55 -17.83
CA VAL A 336 9.90 11.97 -19.23
C VAL A 336 8.48 12.40 -19.57
N LEU A 337 7.53 12.18 -18.65
CA LEU A 337 6.11 12.46 -18.84
C LEU A 337 5.74 13.78 -18.18
N SER A 338 4.70 14.43 -18.69
CA SER A 338 4.20 15.70 -18.17
C SER A 338 2.90 15.48 -17.40
N TYR A 339 2.94 15.68 -16.09
CA TYR A 339 1.76 15.53 -15.23
C TYR A 339 1.86 16.32 -13.93
N LYS A 340 0.71 16.47 -13.27
CA LYS A 340 0.59 17.06 -11.94
C LYS A 340 -0.15 16.10 -11.02
N THR A 341 0.41 15.88 -9.83
CA THR A 341 -0.22 15.05 -8.80
C THR A 341 -1.47 15.76 -8.24
N PRO A 342 -2.66 15.13 -8.29
CA PRO A 342 -3.88 15.73 -7.76
C PRO A 342 -3.86 15.74 -6.23
N VAL A 343 -4.38 16.81 -5.63
CA VAL A 343 -4.44 17.04 -4.18
C VAL A 343 -5.72 17.78 -3.81
N TYR A 344 -6.21 17.54 -2.59
CA TYR A 344 -7.34 18.24 -1.96
C TYR A 344 -6.92 18.77 -0.59
N SER A 345 -7.81 19.45 0.16
CA SER A 345 -7.42 20.15 1.39
C SER A 345 -8.09 19.66 2.69
N GLU A 346 -9.10 18.79 2.60
CA GLU A 346 -10.03 18.52 3.72
C GLU A 346 -9.98 17.11 4.32
N SER A 347 -9.16 16.21 3.76
CA SER A 347 -8.90 14.87 4.28
C SER A 347 -10.15 14.09 4.72
N SER A 348 -11.19 14.12 3.89
CA SER A 348 -12.47 13.43 4.08
C SER A 348 -12.62 12.23 3.16
N CYS A 349 -13.59 11.36 3.45
CA CYS A 349 -13.99 10.29 2.54
C CYS A 349 -14.28 10.83 1.12
N PHE A 350 -14.96 11.98 1.01
CA PHE A 350 -15.23 12.61 -0.29
C PHE A 350 -13.95 12.94 -1.07
N THR A 351 -13.01 13.66 -0.44
CA THR A 351 -11.76 14.07 -1.10
C THR A 351 -10.87 12.89 -1.48
N ARG A 352 -10.80 11.85 -0.64
CA ARG A 352 -10.11 10.60 -0.99
C ARG A 352 -10.75 9.93 -2.19
N THR A 353 -12.08 9.93 -2.27
CA THR A 353 -12.80 9.36 -3.40
C THR A 353 -12.63 10.15 -4.69
N MET A 354 -12.65 11.48 -4.63
CA MET A 354 -12.37 12.31 -5.81
C MET A 354 -10.95 12.07 -6.35
N LEU A 355 -9.97 11.86 -5.46
CA LEU A 355 -8.63 11.48 -5.87
C LEU A 355 -8.57 10.14 -6.62
N ILE A 356 -9.49 9.19 -6.36
CA ILE A 356 -9.54 7.94 -7.12
C ILE A 356 -9.94 8.21 -8.58
N PHE A 357 -10.92 9.09 -8.80
CA PHE A 357 -11.29 9.52 -10.16
C PHE A 357 -10.14 10.26 -10.84
N ASP A 358 -9.54 11.23 -10.14
CA ASP A 358 -8.44 12.04 -10.68
C ASP A 358 -7.21 11.18 -10.99
N ASP A 359 -6.88 10.20 -10.14
CA ASP A 359 -5.80 9.24 -10.38
C ASP A 359 -6.11 8.30 -11.56
N SER A 360 -7.38 7.92 -11.76
CA SER A 360 -7.79 7.10 -12.91
C SER A 360 -7.62 7.86 -14.22
N LEU A 361 -8.04 9.13 -14.25
CA LEU A 361 -7.85 10.02 -15.40
C LEU A 361 -6.37 10.31 -15.65
N LEU A 362 -5.59 10.49 -14.58
CA LEU A 362 -4.14 10.66 -14.68
C LEU A 362 -3.47 9.39 -15.25
N SER A 363 -3.84 8.20 -14.78
CA SER A 363 -3.30 6.93 -15.28
C SER A 363 -3.56 6.78 -16.78
N LEU A 364 -4.77 7.09 -17.25
CA LEU A 364 -5.12 7.10 -18.67
C LEU A 364 -4.27 8.07 -19.49
N SER A 365 -3.99 9.27 -18.95
CA SER A 365 -3.12 10.24 -19.61
C SER A 365 -1.64 9.79 -19.64
N LEU A 366 -1.15 9.18 -18.56
CA LEU A 366 0.23 8.71 -18.48
C LEU A 366 0.47 7.52 -19.42
N ILE A 367 -0.51 6.62 -19.56
CA ILE A 367 -0.47 5.52 -20.54
C ILE A 367 -0.33 6.07 -21.96
N ASP A 368 -1.17 7.05 -22.32
CA ASP A 368 -1.15 7.68 -23.64
C ASP A 368 0.22 8.31 -23.95
N GLN A 369 0.73 9.14 -23.04
CA GLN A 369 2.03 9.79 -23.17
C GLN A 369 3.17 8.76 -23.27
N ALA A 370 3.18 7.72 -22.42
CA ALA A 370 4.24 6.71 -22.41
C ALA A 370 4.31 5.89 -23.71
N ILE A 371 3.17 5.62 -24.34
CA ILE A 371 3.10 4.94 -25.64
C ILE A 371 3.59 5.86 -26.77
N GLU A 372 3.33 7.17 -26.68
CA GLU A 372 3.80 8.15 -27.67
C GLU A 372 5.33 8.18 -27.76
N VAL A 373 6.00 8.18 -26.61
CA VAL A 373 7.47 8.28 -26.50
C VAL A 373 8.17 6.92 -26.37
N LEU A 374 7.47 5.82 -26.64
CA LEU A 374 8.01 4.45 -26.54
C LEU A 374 9.25 4.25 -27.43
N PRO A 375 10.44 3.94 -26.86
CA PRO A 375 11.63 3.69 -27.64
C PRO A 375 11.59 2.32 -28.33
N LYS A 376 12.41 2.16 -29.37
CA LYS A 376 12.68 0.84 -29.98
C LYS A 376 13.77 0.12 -29.19
N GLY A 377 13.79 -1.20 -29.26
CA GLY A 377 14.82 -2.03 -28.64
C GLY A 377 14.29 -3.38 -28.19
N ASP A 378 15.15 -4.13 -27.51
CA ASP A 378 14.78 -5.38 -26.88
C ASP A 378 13.92 -5.13 -25.63
N VAL A 379 13.16 -6.13 -25.21
CA VAL A 379 12.36 -6.09 -23.96
C VAL A 379 12.94 -6.94 -22.85
N LYS A 380 14.06 -7.60 -23.10
CA LYS A 380 14.68 -8.52 -22.14
C LYS A 380 16.19 -8.53 -22.31
N SER A 381 16.89 -8.32 -21.20
CA SER A 381 18.32 -8.53 -21.10
C SER A 381 18.59 -9.26 -19.80
N PHE A 382 18.94 -10.55 -19.89
CA PHE A 382 19.25 -11.35 -18.71
C PHE A 382 20.65 -11.92 -18.79
N THR A 383 21.50 -11.51 -17.87
CA THR A 383 22.92 -11.89 -17.77
C THR A 383 23.19 -12.94 -16.68
N GLY A 384 22.16 -13.33 -15.92
CA GLY A 384 22.27 -14.19 -14.74
C GLY A 384 22.10 -13.41 -13.43
N MET A 385 21.96 -14.13 -12.32
CA MET A 385 21.92 -13.57 -10.97
C MET A 385 23.02 -14.23 -10.15
N ARG A 386 24.17 -13.57 -10.02
CA ARG A 386 25.39 -14.10 -9.38
C ARG A 386 25.83 -13.31 -8.16
N ASN A 387 25.22 -12.14 -7.93
CA ASN A 387 25.62 -11.28 -6.84
C ASN A 387 24.87 -11.67 -5.58
N LYS A 388 25.53 -11.41 -4.45
CA LYS A 388 24.92 -11.41 -3.14
C LYS A 388 24.73 -9.97 -2.68
N GLY A 389 23.55 -9.64 -2.17
CA GLY A 389 23.30 -8.33 -1.62
C GLY A 389 21.88 -8.16 -1.12
N GLU A 390 21.68 -7.05 -0.40
CA GLU A 390 20.39 -6.62 0.12
C GLU A 390 20.09 -5.20 -0.37
N LEU A 391 18.81 -4.90 -0.58
CA LEU A 391 18.38 -3.58 -1.01
C LEU A 391 16.96 -3.28 -0.54
N ILE A 392 16.74 -2.01 -0.21
CA ILE A 392 15.41 -1.43 0.00
C ILE A 392 15.04 -0.63 -1.24
N VAL A 393 13.86 -0.93 -1.78
CA VAL A 393 13.28 -0.23 -2.91
C VAL A 393 11.95 0.39 -2.49
N ARG A 394 11.69 1.60 -3.01
CA ARG A 394 10.45 2.34 -2.84
C ARG A 394 9.81 2.45 -4.21
N GLU A 395 8.56 2.03 -4.34
CA GLU A 395 7.80 2.10 -5.58
C GLU A 395 6.38 2.60 -5.30
N PRO A 396 5.69 3.18 -6.30
CA PRO A 396 4.27 3.43 -6.20
C PRO A 396 3.49 2.11 -6.28
N GLU A 397 2.48 1.98 -5.43
CA GLU A 397 1.33 1.11 -5.69
C GLU A 397 0.09 1.98 -5.91
N ALA A 398 -1.05 1.39 -6.29
CA ALA A 398 -2.24 2.16 -6.65
C ALA A 398 -2.76 3.05 -5.51
N PHE A 399 -2.45 2.68 -4.27
CA PHE A 399 -3.02 3.24 -3.05
C PHE A 399 -2.05 4.16 -2.29
N GLY A 400 -0.75 4.09 -2.57
CA GLY A 400 0.27 4.92 -1.93
C GLY A 400 1.69 4.39 -2.10
N GLU A 401 2.52 4.60 -1.10
CA GLU A 401 3.90 4.14 -1.11
C GLU A 401 4.01 2.65 -0.77
N LEU A 402 4.76 1.92 -1.59
CA LEU A 402 5.20 0.55 -1.35
C LEU A 402 6.71 0.55 -1.03
N VAL A 403 7.09 -0.15 0.03
CA VAL A 403 8.50 -0.38 0.40
C VAL A 403 8.76 -1.88 0.39
N VAL A 404 9.79 -2.31 -0.33
CA VAL A 404 10.21 -3.72 -0.36
C VAL A 404 11.69 -3.79 -0.01
N TYR A 405 12.01 -4.54 1.04
CA TYR A 405 13.36 -4.99 1.35
C TYR A 405 13.54 -6.39 0.76
N VAL A 406 14.65 -6.62 0.07
CA VAL A 406 15.01 -7.93 -0.47
C VAL A 406 16.48 -8.19 -0.21
N SER A 407 16.81 -9.39 0.25
CA SER A 407 18.15 -9.95 0.23
C SER A 407 18.21 -11.16 -0.70
N VAL A 408 19.21 -11.20 -1.56
CA VAL A 408 19.42 -12.25 -2.56
C VAL A 408 20.86 -12.76 -2.50
N ASP A 409 21.03 -14.06 -2.68
CA ASP A 409 22.31 -14.73 -2.85
C ASP A 409 22.25 -15.65 -4.08
N GLU A 410 22.98 -15.32 -5.15
CA GLU A 410 23.05 -16.12 -6.38
C GLU A 410 21.67 -16.52 -6.97
N GLY A 411 20.71 -15.59 -6.96
CA GLY A 411 19.36 -15.81 -7.48
C GLY A 411 18.40 -16.56 -6.55
N ILE A 412 18.82 -16.84 -5.31
CA ILE A 412 18.00 -17.34 -4.22
C ILE A 412 17.65 -16.18 -3.27
N VAL A 413 16.37 -16.02 -2.95
CA VAL A 413 15.92 -15.02 -1.98
C VAL A 413 16.25 -15.52 -0.58
N THR A 414 16.99 -14.73 0.20
CA THR A 414 17.44 -15.09 1.55
C THR A 414 16.65 -14.37 2.64
N ASP A 415 16.10 -13.20 2.33
CA ASP A 415 15.23 -12.44 3.22
C ASP A 415 14.34 -11.51 2.37
N ILE A 416 13.11 -11.27 2.79
CA ILE A 416 12.18 -10.34 2.14
C ILE A 416 11.24 -9.73 3.17
N LYS A 417 11.02 -8.43 3.07
CA LYS A 417 10.00 -7.74 3.87
C LYS A 417 9.27 -6.73 2.99
N ILE A 418 7.95 -6.77 3.02
CA ILE A 418 7.06 -5.94 2.23
C ILE A 418 6.31 -5.02 3.19
N ARG A 419 6.21 -3.74 2.84
CA ARG A 419 5.29 -2.80 3.47
C ARG A 419 4.52 -2.06 2.38
N ASN A 420 3.29 -2.50 2.16
CA ASN A 420 2.32 -1.80 1.34
C ASN A 420 1.74 -0.58 2.07
N SER A 421 1.06 0.31 1.35
CA SER A 421 0.46 1.54 1.89
C SER A 421 -0.54 1.25 3.01
N SER A 422 -1.30 0.15 2.91
CA SER A 422 -2.23 -0.31 3.95
C SER A 422 -1.56 -0.49 5.30
N SER A 423 -0.33 -1.02 5.34
CA SER A 423 0.40 -1.22 6.59
C SER A 423 0.58 0.09 7.38
N VAL A 424 0.72 1.23 6.67
CA VAL A 424 0.79 2.55 7.31
C VAL A 424 -0.61 3.09 7.60
N ASN A 425 -1.49 3.10 6.59
CA ASN A 425 -2.80 3.74 6.70
C ASN A 425 -3.72 3.03 7.71
N PHE A 426 -3.63 1.71 7.82
CA PHE A 426 -4.39 0.90 8.79
C PHE A 426 -4.04 1.24 10.24
N SER A 427 -2.81 1.67 10.52
CA SER A 427 -2.40 2.10 11.86
C SER A 427 -3.23 3.27 12.42
N PHE A 428 -3.97 3.98 11.56
CA PHE A 428 -4.83 5.10 11.93
C PHE A 428 -6.33 4.80 11.83
N ILE A 429 -6.72 3.58 11.48
CA ILE A 429 -8.12 3.24 11.18
C ILE A 429 -9.05 3.52 12.36
N SER A 430 -8.68 3.12 13.58
CA SER A 430 -9.50 3.33 14.77
C SER A 430 -9.74 4.82 15.02
N HIS A 431 -8.71 5.66 14.87
CA HIS A 431 -8.84 7.11 15.02
C HIS A 431 -9.75 7.74 13.96
N ILE A 432 -9.76 7.21 12.74
CA ILE A 432 -10.57 7.73 11.63
C ILE A 432 -12.05 7.30 11.79
N LEU A 433 -12.29 6.13 12.37
CA LEU A 433 -13.64 5.59 12.56
C LEU A 433 -14.30 6.06 13.87
N GLU A 434 -13.53 6.46 14.88
CA GLU A 434 -14.07 7.09 16.09
C GLU A 434 -14.90 8.34 15.75
N GLY A 435 -16.09 8.45 16.33
CA GLY A 435 -17.04 9.54 16.07
C GLY A 435 -17.83 9.41 14.76
N THR A 436 -17.60 8.34 13.98
CA THR A 436 -18.39 8.07 12.77
C THR A 436 -19.71 7.39 13.13
N GLU A 437 -20.78 7.72 12.42
CA GLU A 437 -22.07 7.02 12.51
C GLU A 437 -21.96 5.58 11.99
N LEU A 438 -22.65 4.64 12.64
CA LEU A 438 -22.63 3.21 12.31
C LEU A 438 -22.86 2.92 10.82
N ASN A 439 -23.82 3.61 10.20
CA ASN A 439 -24.20 3.42 8.80
C ASN A 439 -23.12 3.88 7.80
N GLU A 440 -22.18 4.72 8.25
CA GLU A 440 -21.12 5.29 7.41
C GLU A 440 -19.79 4.53 7.53
N LEU A 441 -19.70 3.56 8.45
CA LEU A 441 -18.49 2.76 8.67
C LEU A 441 -17.97 2.08 7.38
N PRO A 442 -18.80 1.38 6.58
CA PRO A 442 -18.28 0.71 5.39
C PRO A 442 -17.74 1.70 4.36
N LEU A 443 -18.35 2.87 4.25
CA LEU A 443 -17.92 3.94 3.36
C LEU A 443 -16.57 4.53 3.83
N ALA A 444 -16.44 4.82 5.13
CA ALA A 444 -15.21 5.31 5.72
C ALA A 444 -14.05 4.34 5.47
N ILE A 445 -14.23 3.06 5.77
CA ILE A 445 -13.24 1.98 5.55
C ILE A 445 -12.86 1.90 4.06
N SER A 446 -13.88 1.89 3.17
CA SER A 446 -13.66 1.79 1.73
C SER A 446 -12.82 2.93 1.17
N SER A 447 -12.97 4.13 1.70
CA SER A 447 -12.25 5.33 1.24
C SER A 447 -10.76 5.37 1.62
N LEU A 448 -10.29 4.46 2.48
CA LEU A 448 -8.91 4.43 2.96
C LEU A 448 -7.96 3.61 2.08
N ASP A 449 -8.47 3.03 0.99
CA ASP A 449 -7.66 2.29 0.03
C ASP A 449 -6.84 1.15 0.66
N LEU A 450 -7.49 0.38 1.53
CA LEU A 450 -6.83 -0.74 2.22
C LEU A 450 -6.84 -1.99 1.34
N ASP A 451 -5.65 -2.53 1.13
CA ASP A 451 -5.30 -3.86 0.64
C ASP A 451 -4.78 -4.67 1.84
N PHE A 452 -5.67 -5.42 2.49
CA PHE A 452 -5.39 -6.32 3.61
C PHE A 452 -4.63 -7.55 3.13
N SER A 453 -4.92 -8.08 1.94
CA SER A 453 -4.19 -9.22 1.36
C SER A 453 -2.70 -8.95 1.22
N GLY A 454 -2.32 -7.75 0.77
CA GLY A 454 -0.93 -7.31 0.71
C GLY A 454 -0.35 -6.82 2.04
N MET A 455 -1.19 -6.59 3.05
CA MET A 455 -0.78 -6.19 4.41
C MET A 455 -0.59 -7.39 5.33
N GLU A 456 -1.30 -8.48 5.11
CA GLU A 456 -1.22 -9.71 5.90
C GLU A 456 -0.38 -10.74 5.15
N LYS A 457 0.94 -10.63 5.26
CA LYS A 457 1.90 -11.38 4.47
C LYS A 457 2.78 -12.29 5.32
#